data_AF-A0A6N6L2C0-F1
#
_entry.id   AF-A0A6N6L2C0-F1
#
_cell.length_a   1.000
_cell.length_b   1.000
_cell.length_c   1.000
_cell.angle_alpha   90.00
_cell.angle_beta   90.00
_cell.angle_gamma   90.00
#
_symmetry.space_group_name_H-M   'P 1'
#
loop_
_entity.id
_entity.type
_entity.pdbx_description
1 polymer ?
#
loop_
_entity_poly.entity_id
_entity_poly.type
_entity_poly.pdbx_seq_one_letter_code
_entity_poly.pdbx_strand_id
1 'polypeptide(L)'
;MNAVADKYADQEIGSIFLYTHEAHPGENYLHLTSMEQKFEHARALRDVYGVTRPILLDALDGACHRAYGSMPNMSWIFNRAGMPVYKSDWTDSLSVDYAIRYLLEVGERRSDGQRMAPFNVERMDYRVQDREDFYKGLERNGPKAVREFDEAF
;
A
#
# COMPACT_ATOMS: atom_id res chain seq x y z
N MET A 1 7.68 3.87 1.88
CA MET A 1 7.48 2.53 2.49
C MET A 1 8.74 1.67 2.59
N ASN A 2 9.71 1.72 1.65
CA ASN A 2 10.96 0.94 1.78
C ASN A 2 11.66 1.18 3.12
N ALA A 3 11.90 2.44 3.48
CA ALA A 3 12.52 2.79 4.77
C ALA A 3 11.78 2.23 6.00
N VAL A 4 10.45 2.13 5.94
CA VAL A 4 9.65 1.51 7.01
C VAL A 4 9.89 0.00 7.03
N ALA A 5 9.88 -0.67 5.88
CA ALA A 5 10.19 -2.10 5.82
C ALA A 5 11.61 -2.41 6.30
N ASP A 6 12.61 -1.63 5.87
CA ASP A 6 14.01 -1.79 6.28
C ASP A 6 14.17 -1.60 7.80
N LYS A 7 13.49 -0.61 8.38
CA LYS A 7 13.49 -0.35 9.84
C LYS A 7 13.01 -1.54 10.67
N TYR A 8 12.11 -2.36 10.15
CA TYR A 8 11.50 -3.48 10.88
C TYR A 8 11.95 -4.87 10.38
N ALA A 9 12.90 -4.94 9.44
CA ALA A 9 13.32 -6.19 8.81
C ALA A 9 13.84 -7.23 9.83
N ASP A 10 14.51 -6.77 10.90
CA ASP A 10 15.08 -7.63 11.93
C ASP A 10 14.10 -8.01 13.05
N GLN A 11 12.83 -7.56 12.97
CA GLN A 11 11.82 -7.73 14.03
C GLN A 11 10.74 -8.77 13.67
N GLU A 12 11.09 -9.74 12.80
CA GLU A 12 10.15 -10.74 12.25
C GLU A 12 8.90 -10.13 11.58
N ILE A 13 9.01 -8.89 11.07
CA ILE A 13 7.93 -8.22 10.34
C ILE A 13 8.20 -8.32 8.85
N GLY A 14 7.37 -9.10 8.16
CA GLY A 14 7.35 -9.16 6.70
C GLY A 14 6.66 -7.93 6.08
N SER A 15 7.20 -7.42 4.99
CA SER A 15 6.56 -6.37 4.19
C SER A 15 6.56 -6.77 2.72
N ILE A 16 5.40 -6.65 2.08
CA ILE A 16 5.23 -6.87 0.64
C ILE A 16 4.59 -5.64 0.00
N PHE A 17 4.70 -5.54 -1.32
CA PHE A 17 3.88 -4.66 -2.13
C PHE A 17 2.97 -5.53 -3.01
N LEU A 18 1.65 -5.38 -2.87
CA LEU A 18 0.70 -6.07 -3.74
C LEU A 18 0.38 -5.17 -4.93
N TYR A 19 0.82 -5.57 -6.13
CA TYR A 19 0.54 -4.88 -7.39
C TYR A 19 -0.86 -5.25 -7.89
N THR A 20 -1.77 -4.27 -7.91
CA THR A 20 -3.17 -4.41 -8.32
C THR A 20 -3.37 -3.84 -9.73
N HIS A 21 -4.50 -3.17 -10.01
CA HIS A 21 -4.74 -2.47 -11.27
C HIS A 21 -4.22 -1.04 -11.22
N GLU A 22 -3.90 -0.50 -12.40
CA GLU A 22 -3.54 0.91 -12.52
C GLU A 22 -4.67 1.80 -12.00
N ALA A 23 -4.33 2.72 -11.10
CA ALA A 23 -5.29 3.70 -10.58
C ALA A 23 -5.78 4.66 -11.66
N HIS A 24 -4.85 5.07 -12.52
CA HIS A 24 -5.07 6.01 -13.62
C HIS A 24 -4.37 5.49 -14.89
N PRO A 25 -4.95 4.50 -15.59
CA PRO A 25 -4.36 3.96 -16.80
C PRO A 25 -4.32 5.02 -17.92
N GLY A 26 -3.14 5.23 -18.49
CA GLY A 26 -2.89 6.19 -19.56
C GLY A 26 -2.16 5.55 -20.75
N GLU A 27 -1.68 6.38 -21.66
CA GLU A 27 -1.02 5.95 -22.90
C GLU A 27 0.24 5.11 -22.66
N ASN A 28 0.98 5.38 -21.57
CA ASN A 28 2.23 4.67 -21.24
C ASN A 28 2.00 3.44 -20.36
N TYR A 29 0.93 3.43 -19.57
CA TYR A 29 0.52 2.31 -18.73
C TYR A 29 -0.98 2.08 -18.94
N LEU A 30 -1.29 1.30 -19.96
CA LEU A 30 -2.66 1.01 -20.35
C LEU A 30 -3.39 0.15 -19.30
N HIS A 31 -4.72 0.07 -19.44
CA HIS A 31 -5.50 -0.91 -18.69
C HIS A 31 -4.95 -2.33 -18.93
N LEU A 32 -4.85 -3.09 -17.85
CA LEU A 32 -4.26 -4.42 -17.85
C LEU A 32 -5.20 -5.44 -18.50
N THR A 33 -4.73 -6.09 -19.55
CA THR A 33 -5.48 -7.12 -20.29
C THR A 33 -4.85 -8.51 -20.24
N SER A 34 -3.64 -8.62 -19.69
CA SER A 34 -2.92 -9.89 -19.50
C SER A 34 -2.01 -9.85 -18.27
N MET A 35 -1.66 -11.03 -17.75
CA MET A 35 -0.68 -11.14 -16.66
C MET A 35 0.72 -10.71 -17.12
N GLU A 36 1.11 -11.00 -18.36
CA GLU A 36 2.41 -10.58 -18.92
C GLU A 36 2.57 -9.06 -18.87
N GLN A 37 1.56 -8.32 -19.33
CA GLN A 37 1.52 -6.86 -19.23
C GLN A 37 1.62 -6.39 -17.77
N LYS A 38 0.88 -7.04 -16.85
CA LYS A 38 0.93 -6.71 -15.42
C LYS A 38 2.31 -6.93 -14.81
N PHE A 39 3.04 -7.96 -15.26
CA PHE A 39 4.43 -8.19 -14.88
C PHE A 39 5.36 -7.08 -15.38
N GLU A 40 5.19 -6.61 -16.63
CA GLU A 40 5.99 -5.48 -17.14
C GLU A 40 5.73 -4.20 -16.37
N HIS A 41 4.46 -3.87 -16.11
CA HIS A 41 4.11 -2.69 -15.34
C HIS A 41 4.65 -2.75 -13.91
N ALA A 42 4.55 -3.91 -13.25
CA ALA A 42 5.12 -4.12 -11.91
C ALA A 42 6.65 -3.96 -11.88
N ARG A 43 7.35 -4.42 -12.92
CA ARG A 43 8.80 -4.18 -13.07
C ARG A 43 9.11 -2.70 -13.27
N ALA A 44 8.36 -2.03 -14.12
CA ALA A 44 8.53 -0.59 -14.35
C ALA A 44 8.31 0.21 -13.05
N LEU A 45 7.26 -0.12 -12.28
CA LEU A 45 7.02 0.48 -10.96
C LEU A 45 8.19 0.23 -10.01
N ARG A 46 8.72 -1.00 -9.96
CA ARG A 46 9.91 -1.32 -9.16
C ARG A 46 11.07 -0.41 -9.52
N ASP A 47 11.36 -0.26 -10.81
CA ASP A 47 12.55 0.46 -11.29
C ASP A 47 12.40 1.97 -11.13
N VAL A 48 11.21 2.52 -11.39
CA VAL A 48 10.91 3.96 -11.24
C VAL A 48 10.96 4.41 -9.78
N TYR A 49 10.40 3.62 -8.86
CA TYR A 49 10.28 3.99 -7.45
C TYR A 49 11.30 3.30 -6.55
N GLY A 50 12.21 2.50 -7.13
CA GLY A 50 13.22 1.74 -6.39
C GLY A 50 12.62 0.82 -5.34
N VAL A 51 11.50 0.14 -5.62
CA VAL A 51 10.82 -0.72 -4.63
C VAL A 51 11.72 -1.92 -4.27
N THR A 52 12.13 -2.00 -3.01
CA THR A 52 13.02 -3.07 -2.50
C THR A 52 12.27 -4.24 -1.89
N ARG A 53 11.00 -4.03 -1.51
CA ARG A 53 10.14 -5.05 -0.93
C ARG A 53 9.71 -6.07 -1.98
N PRO A 54 9.47 -7.35 -1.62
CA PRO A 54 8.85 -8.32 -2.51
C PRO A 54 7.55 -7.77 -3.11
N ILE A 55 7.46 -7.80 -4.44
CA ILE A 55 6.26 -7.42 -5.17
C ILE A 55 5.49 -8.69 -5.51
N LEU A 56 4.27 -8.80 -5.01
CA LEU A 56 3.31 -9.83 -5.42
C LEU A 56 2.33 -9.23 -6.40
N LEU A 57 1.89 -10.00 -7.39
CA LEU A 57 0.87 -9.55 -8.33
C LEU A 57 -0.47 -10.15 -7.93
N ASP A 58 -1.48 -9.29 -7.83
CA ASP A 58 -2.87 -9.77 -7.75
C ASP A 58 -3.27 -10.48 -9.05
N ALA A 59 -4.32 -11.28 -9.00
CA ALA A 59 -4.93 -11.87 -10.18
C ALA A 59 -5.29 -10.79 -11.24
N LEU A 60 -5.36 -11.20 -12.51
CA LEU A 60 -5.68 -10.28 -13.60
C LEU A 60 -7.06 -9.63 -13.41
N ASP A 61 -8.01 -10.39 -12.86
CA ASP A 61 -9.34 -9.87 -12.59
C ASP A 61 -9.34 -8.92 -11.37
N GLY A 62 -8.30 -8.87 -10.53
CA GLY A 62 -8.25 -8.00 -9.35
C GLY A 62 -8.96 -8.56 -8.11
N ALA A 63 -8.98 -9.90 -7.96
CA ALA A 63 -9.67 -10.57 -6.85
C ALA A 63 -9.24 -10.08 -5.47
N CYS A 64 -7.93 -9.96 -5.19
CA CYS A 64 -7.48 -9.43 -3.90
C CYS A 64 -7.80 -7.94 -3.76
N HIS A 65 -7.59 -7.13 -4.79
CA HIS A 65 -7.87 -5.69 -4.73
C HIS A 65 -9.31 -5.42 -4.33
N ARG A 66 -10.27 -6.13 -4.93
CA ARG A 66 -11.69 -6.04 -4.56
C ARG A 66 -11.97 -6.53 -3.15
N ALA A 67 -11.41 -7.68 -2.77
CA ALA A 67 -11.64 -8.27 -1.45
C ALA A 67 -11.14 -7.37 -0.31
N TYR A 68 -10.09 -6.58 -0.56
CA TYR A 68 -9.45 -5.74 0.45
C TYR A 68 -9.82 -4.26 0.37
N GLY A 69 -10.70 -3.83 -0.56
CA GLY A 69 -11.38 -2.53 -0.51
C GLY A 69 -11.22 -1.61 -1.73
N SER A 70 -10.57 -2.07 -2.80
CA SER A 70 -10.53 -1.40 -4.12
C SER A 70 -9.88 -0.01 -4.19
N MET A 71 -9.25 0.47 -3.11
CA MET A 71 -8.52 1.74 -3.12
C MET A 71 -7.13 1.57 -3.76
N PRO A 72 -6.60 2.56 -4.51
CA PRO A 72 -5.42 2.39 -5.35
C PRO A 72 -4.08 2.29 -4.60
N ASN A 73 -4.02 2.66 -3.32
CA ASN A 73 -2.78 2.62 -2.53
C ASN A 73 -3.06 2.34 -1.04
N MET A 74 -3.88 1.33 -0.73
CA MET A 74 -4.22 1.01 0.64
C MET A 74 -3.14 0.20 1.37
N SER A 75 -3.18 0.22 2.71
CA SER A 75 -2.26 -0.54 3.56
C SER A 75 -3.03 -1.41 4.56
N TRP A 76 -2.52 -2.61 4.78
CA TRP A 76 -3.02 -3.57 5.76
C TRP A 76 -1.86 -4.12 6.58
N ILE A 77 -2.08 -4.35 7.88
CA ILE A 77 -1.16 -5.15 8.72
C ILE A 77 -1.95 -6.34 9.24
N PHE A 78 -1.36 -7.52 9.09
CA PHE A 78 -1.89 -8.77 9.63
C PHE A 78 -0.98 -9.25 10.76
N ASN A 79 -1.57 -9.78 11.83
CA ASN A 79 -0.79 -10.48 12.84
C ASN A 79 -0.40 -11.89 12.35
N ARG A 80 0.40 -12.63 13.15
CA ARG A 80 0.84 -14.00 12.78
C ARG A 80 -0.28 -15.01 12.60
N ALA A 81 -1.48 -14.74 13.13
CA ALA A 81 -2.67 -15.58 12.93
C ALA A 81 -3.46 -15.21 11.66
N GLY A 82 -2.97 -14.26 10.85
CA GLY A 82 -3.65 -13.79 9.64
C GLY A 82 -4.82 -12.84 9.92
N MET A 83 -4.97 -12.33 11.14
CA MET A 83 -6.02 -11.37 11.47
C MET A 83 -5.59 -9.95 11.09
N PRO A 84 -6.42 -9.19 10.35
CA PRO A 84 -6.22 -7.76 10.17
C PRO A 84 -6.17 -7.02 11.51
N VAL A 85 -5.10 -6.28 11.75
CA VAL A 85 -4.93 -5.44 12.95
C VAL A 85 -4.73 -3.95 12.62
N TYR A 86 -4.58 -3.64 11.33
CA TYR A 86 -4.55 -2.27 10.82
C TYR A 86 -5.06 -2.27 9.38
N LYS A 87 -5.88 -1.27 9.05
CA LYS A 87 -6.31 -0.96 7.69
C LYS A 87 -6.22 0.55 7.51
N SER A 88 -5.69 0.99 6.38
CA SER A 88 -5.82 2.37 5.92
C SER A 88 -6.22 2.39 4.45
N ASP A 89 -7.19 3.22 4.11
CA ASP A 89 -7.66 3.40 2.73
C ASP A 89 -6.60 4.09 1.84
N TRP A 90 -5.61 4.76 2.46
CA TRP A 90 -4.43 5.27 1.77
C TRP A 90 -3.16 5.07 2.59
N THR A 91 -2.07 4.68 1.93
CA THR A 91 -0.79 4.44 2.57
C THR A 91 -0.12 5.77 2.90
N ASP A 92 0.10 5.99 4.18
CA ASP A 92 1.02 6.99 4.71
C ASP A 92 2.10 6.27 5.53
N SER A 93 3.37 6.49 5.20
CA SER A 93 4.45 5.75 5.83
C SER A 93 4.63 6.07 7.31
N LEU A 94 4.27 7.28 7.75
CA LEU A 94 4.36 7.65 9.16
C LEU A 94 3.25 6.97 9.96
N SER A 95 2.02 6.94 9.44
CA SER A 95 0.90 6.21 10.05
C SER A 95 1.18 4.71 10.16
N VAL A 96 1.77 4.10 9.13
CA VAL A 96 2.16 2.68 9.19
C VAL A 96 3.28 2.45 10.20
N ASP A 97 4.28 3.33 10.27
CA ASP A 97 5.34 3.26 11.29
C ASP A 97 4.77 3.29 12.71
N TYR A 98 3.88 4.23 12.99
CA TYR A 98 3.22 4.33 14.30
C TYR A 98 2.36 3.11 14.62
N ALA A 99 1.64 2.57 13.65
CA ALA A 99 0.86 1.36 13.84
C ALA A 99 1.75 0.17 14.21
N ILE A 100 2.87 -0.04 13.50
CA ILE A 100 3.81 -1.12 13.80
C ILE A 100 4.39 -0.95 15.20
N ARG A 101 4.86 0.24 15.57
CA ARG A 101 5.41 0.51 16.91
C ARG A 101 4.42 0.20 18.02
N TYR A 102 3.18 0.66 17.86
CA TYR A 102 2.12 0.38 18.81
C TYR A 102 1.86 -1.13 18.95
N LEU A 103 1.79 -1.86 17.83
CA LEU A 103 1.55 -3.31 17.84
C LEU A 103 2.69 -4.10 18.49
N LEU A 104 3.95 -3.67 18.30
CA LEU A 104 5.11 -4.24 18.98
C LEU A 104 5.05 -4.00 20.49
N GLU A 105 4.78 -2.77 20.92
CA GLU A 105 4.61 -2.42 22.34
C GLU A 105 3.48 -3.23 22.99
N VAL A 106 2.35 -3.42 22.29
CA VAL A 106 1.27 -4.30 22.75
C VAL A 106 1.75 -5.75 22.90
N GLY A 107 2.61 -6.22 22.01
CA GLY A 107 3.25 -7.53 22.11
C GLY A 107 4.08 -7.67 23.39
N GLU A 108 4.97 -6.71 23.64
CA GLU A 108 5.83 -6.65 24.84
C GLU A 108 5.01 -6.61 26.14
N ARG A 109 4.01 -5.74 26.20
CA ARG A 109 3.13 -5.61 27.37
C ARG A 109 2.35 -6.88 27.67
N ARG A 110 1.93 -7.60 26.63
CA ARG A 110 1.27 -8.91 26.77
C ARG A 110 2.24 -9.98 27.26
N SER A 111 3.48 -10.00 26.78
CA SER A 111 4.51 -10.91 27.31
C SER A 111 4.86 -10.62 28.77
N ASP A 112 4.76 -9.36 29.20
CA ASP A 112 4.96 -8.93 30.59
C ASP A 112 3.76 -9.24 31.51
N GLY A 113 2.74 -9.94 30.99
CA GLY A 113 1.59 -10.41 31.77
C GLY A 113 0.47 -9.39 31.93
N GLN A 114 0.52 -8.25 31.22
CA GLN A 114 -0.58 -7.29 31.26
C GLN A 114 -1.84 -7.88 30.60
N ARG A 115 -2.96 -7.86 31.33
CA ARG A 115 -4.27 -8.24 30.77
C ARG A 115 -4.78 -7.13 29.85
N MET A 116 -4.88 -7.41 28.56
CA MET A 116 -5.33 -6.46 27.54
C MET A 116 -6.47 -7.05 26.72
N ALA A 117 -7.58 -6.31 26.59
CA ALA A 117 -8.69 -6.66 25.72
C ALA A 117 -8.62 -5.85 24.40
N PRO A 118 -8.84 -6.47 23.23
CA PRO A 118 -8.87 -5.76 21.96
C PRO A 118 -10.16 -4.92 21.80
N PHE A 119 -10.07 -3.83 21.03
CA PHE A 119 -11.20 -3.04 20.56
C PHE A 119 -10.85 -2.40 19.21
N ASN A 120 -11.86 -2.01 18.44
CA ASN A 120 -11.67 -1.34 17.15
C ASN A 120 -11.78 0.16 17.28
N VAL A 121 -11.05 0.87 16.42
CA VAL A 121 -11.07 2.34 16.33
C VAL A 121 -11.23 2.73 14.87
N GLU A 122 -12.09 3.71 14.61
CA GLU A 122 -12.14 4.47 13.36
C GLU A 122 -11.66 5.89 13.65
N ARG A 123 -10.75 6.42 12.82
CA ARG A 123 -10.22 7.77 12.98
C ARG A 123 -9.88 8.38 11.63
N MET A 124 -9.90 9.71 11.58
CA MET A 124 -9.40 10.48 10.43
C MET A 124 -7.94 10.85 10.67
N ASP A 125 -7.05 10.42 9.79
CA ASP A 125 -5.64 10.83 9.77
C ASP A 125 -5.39 11.84 8.65
N TYR A 126 -4.43 12.74 8.86
CA TYR A 126 -4.07 13.78 7.90
C TYR A 126 -2.60 13.63 7.49
N ARG A 127 -2.31 13.96 6.23
CA ARG A 127 -0.96 13.93 5.67
C ARG A 127 -0.73 15.13 4.76
N VAL A 128 0.53 15.53 4.62
CA VAL A 128 0.91 16.50 3.59
C VAL A 128 0.89 15.79 2.24
N GLN A 129 0.18 16.38 1.29
CA GLN A 129 0.19 15.90 -0.09
C GLN A 129 1.18 16.74 -0.89
N ASP A 130 2.20 16.09 -1.45
CA ASP A 130 3.01 16.70 -2.50
C ASP A 130 2.22 16.66 -3.81
N ARG A 131 1.58 17.78 -4.15
CA ARG A 131 0.79 17.89 -5.37
C ARG A 131 1.66 17.80 -6.62
N GLU A 132 2.86 18.37 -6.58
CA GLU A 132 3.73 18.38 -7.75
C GLU A 132 4.17 16.95 -8.09
N ASP A 133 4.64 16.21 -7.10
CA ASP A 133 5.04 14.81 -7.30
C ASP A 133 3.86 13.89 -7.63
N PHE A 134 2.66 14.20 -7.11
CA PHE A 134 1.44 13.51 -7.51
C PHE A 134 1.14 13.69 -9.01
N TYR A 135 1.17 14.92 -9.52
CA TYR A 135 0.92 15.20 -10.94
C TYR A 135 2.03 14.63 -11.84
N LYS A 136 3.31 14.67 -11.43
CA LYS A 136 4.39 13.96 -12.14
C LYS A 136 4.10 12.46 -12.29
N GLY A 137 3.47 11.86 -11.28
CA GLY A 137 3.00 10.47 -11.32
C GLY A 137 1.93 10.25 -12.41
N LEU A 138 0.93 11.13 -12.49
CA LEU A 138 -0.11 11.07 -13.51
C LEU A 138 0.45 11.28 -14.92
N GLU A 139 1.31 12.28 -15.11
CA GLU A 139 1.97 12.59 -16.38
C GLU A 139 2.80 11.42 -16.90
N ARG A 140 3.43 10.66 -15.99
CA ARG A 140 4.15 9.44 -16.36
C ARG A 140 3.24 8.38 -16.99
N ASN A 141 1.98 8.31 -16.56
CA ASN A 141 0.99 7.41 -17.16
C ASN A 141 0.49 7.91 -18.51
N GLY A 142 0.46 9.23 -18.70
CA GLY A 142 0.18 9.89 -19.97
C GLY A 142 -0.89 10.98 -19.84
N PRO A 143 -1.08 11.82 -20.88
CA PRO A 143 -2.01 12.95 -20.85
C PRO A 143 -3.44 12.57 -20.49
N LYS A 144 -3.88 11.35 -20.83
CA LYS A 144 -5.20 10.85 -20.43
C LYS A 144 -5.36 10.79 -18.91
N ALA A 145 -4.36 10.27 -18.19
CA ALA A 145 -4.43 10.10 -16.73
C ALA A 145 -4.57 11.45 -16.00
N VAL A 146 -3.90 12.49 -16.51
CA VAL A 146 -4.02 13.85 -15.99
C VAL A 146 -5.42 14.40 -16.22
N ARG A 147 -5.92 14.36 -17.47
CA ARG A 147 -7.25 14.87 -17.82
C ARG A 147 -8.36 14.19 -17.03
N GLU A 148 -8.35 12.86 -16.95
CA GLU A 148 -9.38 12.11 -16.22
C GLU A 148 -9.37 12.43 -14.71
N PHE A 149 -8.19 12.68 -14.13
CA PHE A 149 -8.10 13.10 -12.74
C PHE A 149 -8.70 14.51 -12.53
N ASP A 150 -8.32 15.47 -13.37
CA ASP A 150 -8.82 16.86 -13.30
C ASP A 150 -10.32 16.97 -13.59
N GLU A 151 -10.90 16.06 -14.38
CA GLU A 151 -12.35 16.02 -14.65
C GLU A 151 -13.15 15.41 -13.49
N ALA A 152 -12.52 14.56 -12.67
CA ALA A 152 -13.18 13.84 -11.59
C ALA A 152 -13.17 14.59 -10.24
N PHE A 153 -12.25 15.53 -10.03
CA PHE A 153 -11.99 16.19 -8.74
C PHE A 153 -11.73 17.69 -8.90
#